data_AF-A0A2C6KV16-F1
#
_entry.id   AF-A0A2C6KV16-F1
#
_cell.length_a   1.000
_cell.length_b   1.000
_cell.length_c   1.000
_cell.angle_alpha   90.00
_cell.angle_beta   90.00
_cell.angle_gamma   90.00
#
_symmetry.space_group_name_H-M   'P 1'
#
loop_
_entity.id
_entity.type
_entity.pdbx_description
1 polymer ?
#
loop_
_entity_poly.entity_id
_entity_poly.type
_entity_poly.pdbx_seq_one_letter_code
_entity_poly.pdbx_strand_id
1 'polypeptide(L)'
;RQQRGFESLRRISETTKNLPPLILLLIVIIQILHHDFLSELKTLEKTVDVAERNAARFGLSAEEVQERRAFVSSQRAILDTIRSQLQKAIERENKEKRKAAENGGAGGEERMLFTSSSHLVREETTAAIFHNQQKQHQTLLLQQQDSQLEEISQSASKLHETALMINQELQDQHRMLDELDEDIDQQAAQMNFLMRRMAKILKTSSVRQLCLILWLTCIALLLFLLLIIT
;
A
#
# COMPACT_ATOMS: atom_id res chain seq x y z
N ARG A 1 23.35 5.40 8.64
CA ARG A 1 22.10 5.46 7.84
C ARG A 1 20.86 5.22 8.71
N GLN A 2 20.89 4.28 9.66
CA GLN A 2 19.80 3.98 10.62
C GLN A 2 19.33 5.16 11.50
N GLN A 3 20.25 6.01 12.00
CA GLN A 3 19.89 7.13 12.90
C GLN A 3 19.02 8.20 12.22
N ARG A 4 19.17 8.43 10.91
CA ARG A 4 18.33 9.41 10.18
C ARG A 4 16.89 8.95 10.03
N GLY A 5 16.65 7.63 9.92
CA GLY A 5 15.31 7.05 9.89
C GLY A 5 14.59 7.23 11.23
N PHE A 6 15.29 6.98 12.33
CA PHE A 6 14.73 7.11 13.67
C PHE A 6 14.35 8.55 14.05
N GLU A 7 15.13 9.55 13.64
CA GLU A 7 14.77 10.96 13.87
C GLU A 7 13.59 11.42 13.00
N SER A 8 13.46 10.86 11.79
CA SER A 8 12.30 11.13 10.92
C SER A 8 11.03 10.57 11.56
N LEU A 9 11.10 9.35 12.08
CA LEU A 9 10.00 8.68 12.80
C LEU A 9 9.65 9.40 14.11
N ARG A 10 10.64 9.92 14.84
CA ARG A 10 10.43 10.68 16.09
C ARG A 10 9.72 12.02 15.83
N ARG A 11 10.11 12.74 14.78
CA ARG A 11 9.44 14.00 14.37
C ARG A 11 8.00 13.76 13.93
N ILE A 12 7.74 12.64 13.25
CA ILE A 12 6.39 12.27 12.80
C ILE A 12 5.51 11.86 13.99
N SER A 13 6.06 11.11 14.95
CA SER A 13 5.39 10.77 16.21
C SER A 13 5.01 12.00 17.04
N GLU A 14 5.84 13.04 17.05
CA GLU A 14 5.54 14.29 17.76
C GLU A 14 4.43 15.12 17.09
N THR A 15 4.31 15.07 15.75
CA THR A 15 3.22 15.73 15.01
C THR A 15 1.87 15.01 15.11
N THR A 16 1.84 13.79 15.66
CA THR A 16 0.64 12.92 15.72
C THR A 16 0.19 12.60 17.15
N LYS A 17 0.61 13.39 18.16
CA LYS A 17 0.25 13.18 19.58
C LYS A 17 -1.27 13.16 19.86
N ASN A 18 -2.09 13.61 18.91
CA ASN A 18 -3.54 13.72 19.03
C ASN A 18 -4.33 12.73 18.13
N LEU A 19 -3.66 11.80 17.45
CA LEU A 19 -4.31 10.76 16.63
C LEU A 19 -4.35 9.42 17.39
N PRO A 20 -5.42 8.62 17.25
CA PRO A 20 -5.50 7.32 17.91
C PRO A 20 -4.33 6.42 17.49
N PRO A 21 -3.77 5.63 18.43
CA PRO A 21 -2.49 4.92 18.25
C PRO A 21 -2.48 3.95 17.07
N LEU A 22 -3.65 3.43 16.66
CA LEU A 22 -3.80 2.58 15.48
C LEU A 22 -3.56 3.32 14.16
N ILE A 23 -3.93 4.60 14.05
CA ILE A 23 -3.71 5.40 12.83
C ILE A 23 -2.22 5.73 12.70
N LEU A 24 -1.54 5.99 13.81
CA LEU A 24 -0.10 6.23 13.81
C LEU A 24 0.67 4.99 13.34
N LEU A 25 0.29 3.81 13.84
CA LEU A 25 0.89 2.54 13.46
C LEU A 25 0.65 2.25 11.97
N LEU A 26 -0.57 2.51 11.46
CA LEU A 26 -0.89 2.38 10.04
C LEU A 26 -0.05 3.31 9.15
N ILE A 27 0.08 4.59 9.52
CA ILE A 27 0.88 5.58 8.77
C ILE A 27 2.36 5.16 8.73
N VAL A 28 2.92 4.71 9.86
CA VAL A 28 4.32 4.26 9.94
C VAL A 28 4.55 3.01 9.10
N ILE A 29 3.64 2.03 9.15
CA ILE A 29 3.73 0.82 8.31
C ILE A 29 3.67 1.17 6.83
N ILE A 30 2.73 2.03 6.42
CA ILE A 30 2.60 2.47 5.03
C ILE A 30 3.87 3.19 4.56
N GLN A 31 4.48 4.02 5.41
CA GLN A 31 5.72 4.73 5.05
C GLN A 31 6.94 3.81 4.93
N ILE A 32 7.06 2.79 5.79
CA ILE A 32 8.13 1.79 5.71
C ILE A 32 7.95 0.96 4.43
N LEU A 33 6.74 0.46 4.19
CA LEU A 33 6.42 -0.33 3.00
C LEU A 33 6.67 0.46 1.70
N HIS A 34 6.30 1.75 1.68
CA HIS A 34 6.54 2.63 0.55
C HIS A 34 8.04 2.88 0.30
N HIS A 35 8.83 3.07 1.34
CA HIS A 35 10.28 3.27 1.21
C HIS A 35 10.98 2.02 0.66
N ASP A 36 10.61 0.85 1.17
CA ASP A 36 11.23 -0.42 0.77
C ASP A 36 10.85 -0.78 -0.68
N PHE A 37 9.59 -0.60 -1.06
CA PHE A 37 9.13 -0.81 -2.43
C PHE A 37 9.81 0.15 -3.44
N LEU A 38 10.03 1.40 -3.06
CA LEU A 38 10.78 2.35 -3.89
C LEU A 38 12.25 1.95 -4.07
N SER A 39 12.86 1.36 -3.05
CA SER A 39 14.23 0.85 -3.11
C SER A 39 14.33 -0.36 -4.06
N GLU A 40 13.33 -1.25 -4.02
CA GLU A 40 13.24 -2.39 -4.91
C GLU A 40 13.04 -1.97 -6.38
N LEU A 41 12.13 -1.04 -6.66
CA LEU A 41 11.93 -0.51 -8.02
C LEU A 41 13.19 0.14 -8.57
N LYS A 42 13.94 0.89 -7.76
CA LYS A 42 15.21 1.50 -8.17
C LYS A 42 16.29 0.45 -8.46
N THR A 43 16.24 -0.68 -7.76
CA THR A 43 17.14 -1.81 -8.00
C THR A 43 16.76 -2.52 -9.28
N LEU A 44 15.46 -2.76 -9.51
CA LEU A 44 14.92 -3.35 -10.72
C LEU A 44 15.25 -2.51 -11.96
N GLU A 45 15.10 -1.18 -11.88
CA GLU A 45 15.46 -0.26 -12.96
C GLU A 45 16.96 -0.36 -13.33
N LYS A 46 17.85 -0.42 -12.33
CA LYS A 46 19.28 -0.61 -12.59
C LYS A 46 19.57 -1.96 -13.24
N THR A 47 18.86 -3.00 -12.83
CA THR A 47 18.98 -4.34 -13.44
C THR A 47 18.50 -4.34 -14.88
N VAL A 48 17.41 -3.63 -15.18
CA VAL A 48 16.91 -3.45 -16.56
C VAL A 48 17.90 -2.63 -17.39
N ASP A 49 18.47 -1.54 -16.87
CA ASP A 49 19.47 -0.73 -17.58
C ASP A 49 20.76 -1.53 -17.86
N VAL A 50 21.18 -2.39 -16.92
CA VAL A 50 22.32 -3.32 -17.12
C VAL A 50 21.98 -4.41 -18.16
N ALA A 51 20.75 -4.91 -18.15
CA ALA A 51 20.26 -5.89 -19.11
C ALA A 51 20.10 -5.30 -20.52
N GLU A 52 19.65 -4.04 -20.65
CA GLU A 52 19.57 -3.29 -21.91
C GLU A 52 20.96 -3.12 -22.53
N ARG A 53 21.95 -2.71 -21.72
CA ARG A 53 23.33 -2.51 -22.17
C ARG A 53 24.06 -3.79 -22.56
N ASN A 54 23.59 -4.95 -22.07
CA ASN A 54 24.17 -6.27 -22.33
C ASN A 54 23.16 -7.25 -22.97
N ALA A 55 22.17 -6.74 -23.71
CA ALA A 55 21.06 -7.55 -24.23
C ALA A 55 21.53 -8.75 -25.06
N ALA A 56 22.58 -8.57 -25.88
CA ALA A 56 23.19 -9.62 -26.69
C ALA A 56 23.87 -10.73 -25.87
N ARG A 57 24.34 -10.44 -24.65
CA ARG A 57 24.96 -11.42 -23.74
C ARG A 57 23.93 -12.25 -22.99
N PHE A 58 22.72 -11.72 -22.81
CA PHE A 58 21.61 -12.37 -22.10
C PHE A 58 20.53 -12.96 -23.03
N GLY A 59 20.67 -12.80 -24.35
CA GLY A 59 19.71 -13.33 -25.33
C GLY A 59 18.33 -12.66 -25.28
N LEU A 60 18.25 -11.43 -24.77
CA LEU A 60 16.99 -10.69 -24.62
C LEU A 60 16.58 -10.08 -25.96
N SER A 61 15.31 -10.26 -26.34
CA SER A 61 14.75 -9.61 -27.54
C SER A 61 14.43 -8.15 -27.24
N ALA A 62 14.46 -7.30 -28.27
CA ALA A 62 14.11 -5.88 -28.14
C ALA A 62 12.65 -5.69 -27.66
N GLU A 63 11.78 -6.65 -27.95
CA GLU A 63 10.37 -6.67 -27.55
C GLU A 63 10.22 -6.92 -26.04
N GLU A 64 10.96 -7.88 -25.49
CA GLU A 64 10.94 -8.20 -24.06
C GLU A 64 11.49 -7.05 -23.20
N VAL A 65 12.51 -6.35 -23.69
CA VAL A 65 13.04 -5.13 -23.07
C VAL A 65 11.98 -4.03 -23.03
N GLN A 66 11.21 -3.87 -24.11
CA GLN A 66 10.17 -2.85 -24.21
C GLN A 66 8.98 -3.14 -23.29
N GLU A 67 8.59 -4.42 -23.15
CA GLU A 67 7.57 -4.82 -22.16
C GLU A 67 8.02 -4.55 -20.72
N ARG A 68 9.27 -4.87 -20.38
CA ARG A 68 9.83 -4.60 -19.04
C ARG A 68 9.87 -3.09 -18.76
N ARG A 69 10.20 -2.27 -19.76
CA ARG A 69 10.18 -0.81 -19.64
C ARG A 69 8.75 -0.26 -19.48
N ALA A 70 7.79 -0.78 -20.23
CA ALA A 70 6.38 -0.41 -20.12
C ALA A 70 5.83 -0.74 -18.73
N PHE A 71 6.15 -1.92 -18.20
CA PHE A 71 5.77 -2.34 -16.85
C PHE A 71 6.32 -1.40 -15.77
N VAL A 72 7.62 -1.09 -15.81
CA VAL A 72 8.25 -0.16 -14.85
C VAL A 72 7.63 1.24 -14.94
N SER A 73 7.26 1.70 -16.14
CA SER A 73 6.60 3.00 -16.33
C SER A 73 5.17 3.04 -15.76
N SER A 74 4.41 1.96 -15.92
CA SER A 74 3.06 1.83 -15.35
C SER A 74 3.08 1.85 -13.82
N GLN A 75 4.01 1.10 -13.23
CA GLN A 75 4.20 1.05 -11.77
C GLN A 75 4.60 2.42 -11.19
N ARG A 76 5.39 3.22 -11.92
CA ARG A 76 5.70 4.60 -11.54
C ARG A 76 4.47 5.51 -11.53
N ALA A 77 3.63 5.42 -12.56
CA ALA A 77 2.43 6.25 -12.65
C ALA A 77 1.44 5.98 -11.51
N ILE A 78 1.31 4.71 -11.11
CA ILE A 78 0.49 4.30 -9.95
C ILE A 78 1.07 4.93 -8.67
N LEU A 79 2.39 4.87 -8.49
CA LEU A 79 3.05 5.39 -7.30
C LEU A 79 2.94 6.91 -7.19
N ASP A 80 3.06 7.65 -8.30
CA ASP A 80 2.85 9.10 -8.32
C ASP A 80 1.40 9.47 -8.00
N THR A 81 0.44 8.64 -8.42
CA THR A 81 -0.98 8.82 -8.09
C THR A 81 -1.21 8.64 -6.60
N ILE A 82 -0.67 7.58 -6.00
CA ILE A 82 -0.77 7.31 -4.56
C ILE A 82 -0.09 8.43 -3.76
N ARG A 83 1.10 8.87 -4.20
CA ARG A 83 1.82 10.00 -3.59
C ARG A 83 0.98 11.28 -3.60
N SER A 84 0.37 11.59 -4.74
CA SER A 84 -0.49 12.78 -4.91
C SER A 84 -1.71 12.73 -3.98
N GLN A 85 -2.34 11.57 -3.86
CA GLN A 85 -3.49 11.39 -2.96
C GLN A 85 -3.08 11.53 -1.48
N LEU A 86 -1.96 10.93 -1.09
CA LEU A 86 -1.45 11.03 0.28
C LEU A 86 -1.05 12.46 0.65
N GLN A 87 -0.38 13.17 -0.27
CA GLN A 87 0.02 14.56 -0.03
C GLN A 87 -1.18 15.50 0.08
N LYS A 88 -2.23 15.29 -0.74
CA LYS A 88 -3.51 16.01 -0.62
C LYS A 88 -4.23 15.72 0.70
N ALA A 89 -4.18 14.48 1.18
CA ALA A 89 -4.78 14.11 2.47
C ALA A 89 -4.08 14.82 3.64
N ILE A 90 -2.75 14.85 3.64
CA ILE A 90 -1.93 15.54 4.65
C ILE A 90 -2.14 17.06 4.60
N GLU A 91 -2.24 17.64 3.40
CA GLU A 91 -2.51 19.08 3.24
C GLU A 91 -3.91 19.47 3.74
N ARG A 92 -4.93 18.63 3.50
CA ARG A 92 -6.29 18.85 4.03
C ARG A 92 -6.32 18.81 5.55
N GLU A 93 -5.67 17.82 6.15
CA GLU A 93 -5.56 17.68 7.61
C GLU A 93 -4.85 18.88 8.25
N ASN A 94 -3.75 19.35 7.66
CA ASN A 94 -3.01 20.52 8.17
C ASN A 94 -3.80 21.83 7.99
N LYS A 95 -4.61 21.95 6.93
CA LYS A 95 -5.45 23.13 6.69
C LYS A 95 -6.61 23.21 7.69
N GLU A 96 -7.17 22.07 8.09
CA GLU A 96 -8.20 21.99 9.14
C GLU A 96 -7.64 22.33 10.52
N LYS A 97 -6.45 21.83 10.87
CA LYS A 97 -5.76 22.17 12.13
C LYS A 97 -5.36 23.65 12.20
N ARG A 98 -4.93 24.27 11.09
CA ARG A 98 -4.58 25.71 11.05
C ARG A 98 -5.81 26.61 11.19
N LYS A 99 -6.95 26.25 10.60
CA LYS A 99 -8.22 26.98 10.77
C LYS A 99 -8.76 26.90 12.21
N ALA A 100 -8.52 25.80 12.91
CA ALA A 100 -8.88 25.67 14.32
C ALA A 100 -7.99 26.52 15.25
N ALA A 101 -6.73 26.76 14.90
CA ALA A 101 -5.81 27.59 15.67
C ALA A 101 -5.96 29.11 15.39
N GLU A 102 -6.37 29.49 14.17
CA GLU A 102 -6.53 30.90 13.76
C GLU A 102 -7.78 31.56 14.37
N ASN A 103 -8.77 30.78 14.80
CA ASN A 103 -9.93 31.29 15.56
C ASN A 103 -9.67 31.42 17.07
N GLY A 104 -8.45 31.12 17.55
CA GLY A 104 -8.12 31.02 18.97
C GLY A 104 -7.09 32.03 19.50
N GLY A 105 -6.61 33.01 18.71
CA GLY A 105 -5.55 33.90 19.22
C GLY A 105 -5.30 35.20 18.45
N ALA A 106 -5.83 36.30 18.99
CA ALA A 106 -5.25 37.66 19.00
C ALA A 106 -6.06 38.47 20.05
N GLY A 107 -5.53 38.85 21.23
CA GLY A 107 -4.56 39.95 21.42
C GLY A 107 -5.28 41.28 21.19
N GLY A 108 -5.48 42.21 22.12
CA GLY A 108 -4.61 42.78 23.14
C GLY A 108 -5.00 44.27 23.28
N GLU A 109 -4.73 44.86 24.45
CA GLU A 109 -5.09 46.17 25.00
C GLU A 109 -5.06 47.46 24.14
N GLU A 110 -5.80 48.46 24.65
CA GLU A 110 -5.55 49.93 24.68
C GLU A 110 -6.27 50.90 23.68
N ARG A 111 -7.29 51.67 24.13
CA ARG A 111 -7.20 53.13 24.46
C ARG A 111 -8.53 53.82 24.85
N MET A 112 -8.42 54.67 25.88
CA MET A 112 -9.27 55.74 26.42
C MET A 112 -10.09 56.59 25.40
N LEU A 113 -11.31 57.05 25.76
CA LEU A 113 -11.60 58.36 26.43
C LEU A 113 -13.11 58.76 26.38
N PHE A 114 -13.70 59.01 27.55
CA PHE A 114 -14.71 60.01 27.95
C PHE A 114 -15.79 60.51 26.96
N THR A 115 -17.08 60.38 27.32
CA THR A 115 -17.96 61.53 27.70
C THR A 115 -19.22 61.06 28.42
N SER A 116 -19.71 61.91 29.31
CA SER A 116 -20.64 61.64 30.40
C SER A 116 -22.14 61.58 30.03
N SER A 117 -22.86 60.79 30.82
CA SER A 117 -24.12 61.16 31.51
C SER A 117 -25.41 61.35 30.68
N SER A 118 -26.10 60.26 30.35
CA SER A 118 -27.59 60.20 30.24
C SER A 118 -28.13 58.79 29.92
N HIS A 119 -27.79 57.72 30.66
CA HIS A 119 -28.04 56.35 30.16
C HIS A 119 -28.44 55.31 31.23
N LEU A 120 -29.52 55.52 31.98
CA LEU A 120 -30.04 54.47 32.88
C LEU A 120 -31.40 53.87 32.46
N VAL A 121 -32.04 54.38 31.40
CA VAL A 121 -33.34 53.86 30.90
C VAL A 121 -33.21 53.15 29.54
N ARG A 122 -32.08 53.31 28.84
CA ARG A 122 -31.84 52.65 27.55
C ARG A 122 -31.02 51.36 27.66
N GLU A 123 -30.53 51.02 28.84
CA GLU A 123 -29.68 49.85 29.04
C GLU A 123 -30.48 48.54 29.11
N GLU A 124 -31.67 48.56 29.71
CA GLU A 124 -32.50 47.35 29.87
C GLU A 124 -33.15 46.88 28.56
N THR A 125 -33.63 47.81 27.71
CA THR A 125 -34.19 47.48 26.39
C THR A 125 -33.13 47.02 25.40
N THR A 126 -31.93 47.62 25.45
CA THR A 126 -30.81 47.24 24.57
C THR A 126 -30.20 45.90 24.99
N ALA A 127 -30.11 45.63 26.31
CA ALA A 127 -29.69 44.34 26.83
C ALA A 127 -30.68 43.23 26.46
N ALA A 128 -31.99 43.44 26.57
CA ALA A 128 -32.99 42.45 26.17
C ALA A 128 -32.98 42.13 24.67
N ILE A 129 -32.79 43.14 23.82
CA ILE A 129 -32.65 42.97 22.36
C ILE A 129 -31.37 42.19 22.03
N PHE A 130 -30.24 42.55 22.66
CA PHE A 130 -28.96 41.86 22.47
C PHE A 130 -29.03 40.41 22.95
N HIS A 131 -29.67 40.15 24.09
CA HIS A 131 -29.83 38.81 24.65
C HIS A 131 -30.73 37.92 23.79
N ASN A 132 -31.75 38.49 23.15
CA ASN A 132 -32.62 37.77 22.21
C ASN A 132 -31.89 37.48 20.88
N GLN A 133 -31.14 38.46 20.37
CA GLN A 133 -30.32 38.31 19.17
C GLN A 133 -29.21 37.25 19.37
N GLN A 134 -28.59 37.21 20.56
CA GLN A 134 -27.60 36.20 20.92
C GLN A 134 -28.19 34.80 21.05
N LYS A 135 -29.41 34.67 21.62
CA LYS A 135 -30.15 33.40 21.66
C LYS A 135 -30.50 32.89 20.26
N GLN A 136 -31.02 33.76 19.37
CA GLN A 136 -31.28 33.38 17.98
C GLN A 136 -30.02 32.90 17.25
N HIS A 137 -28.89 33.56 17.49
CA HIS A 137 -27.62 33.15 16.90
C HIS A 137 -27.15 31.78 17.42
N GLN A 138 -27.38 31.51 18.72
CA GLN A 138 -27.06 30.24 19.35
C GLN A 138 -27.95 29.09 18.84
N THR A 139 -29.24 29.35 18.58
CA THR A 139 -30.16 28.35 18.00
C THR A 139 -29.78 28.00 16.56
N LEU A 140 -29.36 28.98 15.76
CA LEU A 140 -28.89 28.74 14.38
C LEU A 140 -27.60 27.91 14.35
N LEU A 141 -26.68 28.17 15.29
CA LEU A 141 -25.45 27.39 15.46
C LEU A 141 -25.74 25.93 15.87
N LEU A 142 -26.71 25.70 16.76
CA LEU A 142 -27.14 24.35 17.15
C LEU A 142 -27.79 23.60 15.98
N GLN A 143 -28.65 24.26 15.20
CA GLN A 143 -29.25 23.65 14.02
C GLN A 143 -28.22 23.26 12.95
N GLN A 144 -27.17 24.06 12.77
CA GLN A 144 -26.07 23.72 11.87
C GLN A 144 -25.28 22.50 12.35
N GLN A 145 -25.10 22.34 13.66
CA GLN A 145 -24.43 21.17 14.23
C GLN A 145 -25.27 19.89 14.10
N ASP A 146 -26.58 19.96 14.32
CA ASP A 146 -27.47 18.80 14.13
C ASP A 146 -27.47 18.34 12.66
N SER A 147 -27.47 19.28 11.71
CA SER A 147 -27.36 18.94 10.28
C SER A 147 -26.02 18.27 9.93
N GLN A 148 -24.93 18.63 10.60
CA GLN A 148 -23.62 17.99 10.39
C GLN A 148 -23.56 16.60 11.04
N LEU A 149 -24.21 16.41 12.19
CA LEU A 149 -24.31 15.11 12.84
C LEU A 149 -25.15 14.12 12.02
N GLU A 150 -26.22 14.58 11.38
CA GLU A 150 -27.02 13.78 10.44
C GLU A 150 -26.17 13.30 9.25
N GLU A 151 -25.36 14.19 8.66
CA GLU A 151 -24.47 13.86 7.53
C GLU A 151 -23.36 12.87 7.94
N ILE A 152 -22.81 13.03 9.15
CA ILE A 152 -21.84 12.07 9.72
C ILE A 152 -22.51 10.72 9.99
N SER A 153 -23.72 10.70 10.54
CA SER A 153 -24.50 9.47 10.80
C SER A 153 -24.81 8.73 9.50
N GLN A 154 -25.17 9.46 8.44
CA GLN A 154 -25.43 8.89 7.13
C GLN A 154 -24.14 8.34 6.49
N SER A 155 -23.01 9.05 6.68
CA SER A 155 -21.70 8.60 6.21
C SER A 155 -21.21 7.36 6.97
N ALA A 156 -21.45 7.30 8.29
CA ALA A 156 -21.16 6.14 9.12
C ALA A 156 -22.03 4.93 8.75
N SER A 157 -23.30 5.16 8.41
CA SER A 157 -24.21 4.10 7.94
C SER A 157 -23.75 3.53 6.59
N LYS A 158 -23.35 4.40 5.65
CA LYS A 158 -22.76 3.95 4.37
C LYS A 158 -21.46 3.18 4.59
N LEU A 159 -20.60 3.65 5.49
CA LEU A 159 -19.36 2.96 5.84
C LEU A 159 -19.65 1.58 6.44
N HIS A 160 -20.65 1.48 7.32
CA HIS A 160 -21.09 0.22 7.91
C HIS A 160 -21.58 -0.76 6.84
N GLU A 161 -22.40 -0.30 5.90
CA GLU A 161 -22.86 -1.11 4.76
C GLU A 161 -21.69 -1.59 3.89
N THR A 162 -20.74 -0.72 3.57
CA THR A 162 -19.52 -1.12 2.83
C THR A 162 -18.65 -2.10 3.61
N ALA A 163 -18.59 -1.98 4.94
CA ALA A 163 -17.85 -2.92 5.78
C ALA A 163 -18.49 -4.31 5.79
N LEU A 164 -19.82 -4.38 5.80
CA LEU A 164 -20.56 -5.65 5.66
C LEU A 164 -20.31 -6.28 4.29
N MET A 165 -20.33 -5.49 3.21
CA MET A 165 -20.02 -5.96 1.87
C MET A 165 -18.58 -6.49 1.77
N ILE A 166 -17.59 -5.79 2.33
CA ILE A 166 -16.19 -6.26 2.36
C ILE A 166 -16.09 -7.58 3.14
N ASN A 167 -16.80 -7.71 4.26
CA ASN A 167 -16.78 -8.95 5.03
C ASN A 167 -17.38 -10.13 4.25
N GLN A 168 -18.45 -9.91 3.49
CA GLN A 168 -19.02 -10.94 2.61
C GLN A 168 -18.04 -11.33 1.48
N GLU A 169 -17.45 -10.34 0.80
CA GLU A 169 -16.46 -10.59 -0.25
C GLU A 169 -15.23 -11.36 0.28
N LEU A 170 -14.77 -11.04 1.50
CA LEU A 170 -13.69 -11.79 2.15
C LEU A 170 -14.07 -13.25 2.46
N GLN A 171 -15.32 -13.50 2.85
CA GLN A 171 -15.83 -14.86 3.05
C GLN A 171 -15.91 -15.64 1.73
N ASP A 172 -16.35 -14.98 0.66
CA ASP A 172 -16.41 -15.58 -0.68
C ASP A 172 -15.01 -15.86 -1.23
N GLN A 173 -14.06 -14.94 -1.02
CA GLN A 173 -12.65 -15.16 -1.36
C GLN A 173 -12.00 -16.27 -0.54
N HIS A 174 -12.35 -16.42 0.74
CA HIS A 174 -11.86 -17.54 1.55
C HIS A 174 -12.33 -18.88 0.99
N ARG A 175 -13.60 -18.96 0.60
CA ARG A 175 -14.15 -20.16 -0.04
C ARG A 175 -13.48 -20.47 -1.38
N MET A 176 -13.17 -19.45 -2.18
CA MET A 176 -12.45 -19.62 -3.45
C MET A 176 -11.00 -20.05 -3.23
N LEU A 177 -10.36 -19.60 -2.15
CA LEU A 177 -9.02 -20.05 -1.77
C LEU A 177 -9.02 -21.51 -1.30
N ASP A 178 -10.05 -21.95 -0.57
CA ASP A 178 -10.21 -23.35 -0.18
C ASP A 178 -10.39 -24.25 -1.42
N GLU A 179 -11.19 -23.82 -2.40
CA GLU A 179 -11.37 -24.53 -3.67
C GLU A 179 -10.06 -24.57 -4.48
N LEU A 180 -9.30 -23.48 -4.51
CA LEU A 180 -7.99 -23.41 -5.15
C LEU A 180 -6.97 -24.33 -4.47
N ASP A 181 -6.98 -24.44 -3.14
CA ASP A 181 -6.11 -25.35 -2.39
C ASP A 181 -6.43 -26.82 -2.73
N GLU A 182 -7.72 -27.16 -2.83
CA GLU A 182 -8.17 -28.48 -3.24
C GLU A 182 -7.74 -28.81 -4.69
N ASP A 183 -7.83 -27.84 -5.60
CA ASP A 183 -7.34 -27.96 -6.99
C ASP A 183 -5.81 -28.12 -7.05
N ILE A 184 -5.06 -27.38 -6.23
CA ILE A 184 -3.61 -27.50 -6.13
C ILE A 184 -3.22 -28.89 -5.62
N ASP A 185 -3.90 -29.40 -4.60
CA ASP A 185 -3.69 -30.75 -4.06
C ASP A 185 -3.97 -31.83 -5.12
N GLN A 186 -5.03 -31.67 -5.91
CA GLN A 186 -5.31 -32.57 -7.04
C GLN A 186 -4.21 -32.51 -8.12
N GLN A 187 -3.74 -31.32 -8.49
CA GLN A 187 -2.65 -31.16 -9.46
C GLN A 187 -1.33 -31.71 -8.92
N ALA A 188 -1.03 -31.55 -7.63
CA ALA A 188 0.14 -32.12 -6.98
C ALA A 188 0.08 -33.66 -6.97
N ALA A 189 -1.09 -34.25 -6.76
CA ALA A 189 -1.29 -35.70 -6.85
C ALA A 189 -1.05 -36.20 -8.28
N GLN A 190 -1.55 -35.50 -9.30
CA GLN A 190 -1.30 -35.83 -10.71
C GLN A 190 0.19 -35.69 -11.06
N MET A 191 0.85 -34.62 -10.62
CA MET A 191 2.29 -34.43 -10.83
C MET A 191 3.12 -35.53 -10.17
N ASN A 192 2.77 -35.94 -8.94
CA ASN A 192 3.40 -37.08 -8.27
C ASN A 192 3.20 -38.39 -9.04
N PHE A 193 2.04 -38.61 -9.66
CA PHE A 193 1.79 -39.76 -10.51
C PHE A 193 2.65 -39.73 -11.79
N LEU A 194 2.76 -38.56 -12.43
CA LEU A 194 3.63 -38.36 -13.59
C LEU A 194 5.10 -38.59 -13.23
N MET A 195 5.56 -38.08 -12.08
CA MET A 195 6.92 -38.29 -11.59
C MET A 195 7.20 -39.78 -11.33
N ARG A 196 6.25 -40.51 -10.72
CA ARG A 196 6.35 -41.97 -10.54
C ARG A 196 6.39 -42.72 -11.87
N ARG A 197 5.61 -42.31 -12.88
CA ARG A 197 5.67 -42.88 -14.23
C ARG A 197 7.02 -42.61 -14.89
N MET A 198 7.54 -41.40 -14.81
CA MET A 198 8.88 -41.08 -15.32
C MET A 198 9.95 -41.90 -14.62
N ALA A 199 9.92 -42.02 -13.29
CA ALA A 199 10.85 -42.86 -12.54
C ALA A 199 10.78 -44.34 -12.96
N LYS A 200 9.58 -44.84 -13.26
CA LYS A 200 9.37 -46.22 -13.73
C LYS A 200 9.91 -46.43 -15.15
N ILE A 201 9.71 -45.47 -16.05
CA ILE A 201 10.26 -45.47 -17.42
C ILE A 201 11.79 -45.44 -17.37
N LEU A 202 12.37 -44.57 -16.55
CA LEU A 202 13.82 -44.47 -16.33
C LEU A 202 14.41 -45.79 -15.79
N LYS A 203 13.69 -46.50 -14.91
CA LYS A 203 14.19 -47.69 -14.20
C LYS A 203 14.09 -49.01 -14.99
N THR A 204 13.16 -49.14 -15.94
CA THR A 204 12.78 -50.46 -16.48
C THR A 204 13.48 -50.89 -17.77
N SER A 205 14.06 -49.99 -18.57
CA SER A 205 14.71 -50.37 -19.84
C SER A 205 16.20 -50.07 -19.90
N SER A 206 16.70 -49.13 -19.10
CA SER A 206 18.03 -48.56 -19.30
C SER A 206 19.15 -49.43 -18.75
N VAL A 207 19.01 -50.05 -17.57
CA VAL A 207 20.19 -50.62 -16.88
C VAL A 207 20.77 -51.86 -17.56
N ARG A 208 19.93 -52.80 -18.01
CA ARG A 208 20.40 -54.01 -18.72
C ARG A 208 20.86 -53.69 -20.15
N GLN A 209 20.12 -52.84 -20.86
CA GLN A 209 20.49 -52.43 -22.22
C GLN A 209 21.74 -51.55 -22.22
N LEU A 210 21.88 -50.60 -21.28
CA LEU A 210 23.10 -49.81 -21.11
C LEU A 210 24.28 -50.68 -20.70
N CYS A 211 24.10 -51.66 -19.80
CA CYS A 211 25.19 -52.56 -19.43
C CYS A 211 25.66 -53.41 -20.62
N LEU A 212 24.72 -53.90 -21.44
CA LEU A 212 25.03 -54.64 -22.66
C LEU A 212 25.74 -53.74 -23.68
N ILE A 213 25.24 -52.52 -23.93
CA ILE A 213 25.87 -51.54 -24.82
C ILE A 213 27.28 -51.20 -24.33
N LEU A 214 27.46 -50.86 -23.04
CA LEU A 214 28.74 -50.53 -22.44
C LEU A 214 29.75 -51.69 -22.60
N TRP A 215 29.32 -52.92 -22.33
CA TRP A 215 30.14 -54.11 -22.50
C TRP A 215 30.57 -54.34 -23.96
N LEU A 216 29.63 -54.19 -24.90
CA LEU A 216 29.89 -54.31 -26.34
C LEU A 216 30.88 -53.23 -26.82
N THR A 217 30.75 -52.00 -26.31
CA THR A 217 31.61 -50.87 -26.66
C THR A 217 33.05 -51.08 -26.14
N CYS A 218 33.21 -51.62 -24.93
CA CYS A 218 34.52 -51.98 -24.39
C CYS A 218 35.22 -53.04 -25.24
N ILE A 219 34.50 -54.09 -25.67
CA ILE A 219 35.07 -55.13 -26.54
C ILE A 219 35.48 -54.55 -27.89
N ALA A 220 34.65 -53.69 -28.47
CA ALA A 220 34.96 -53.02 -29.73
C ALA A 220 36.22 -52.14 -29.62
N LEU A 221 36.38 -51.40 -28.52
CA LEU A 221 37.59 -50.60 -28.27
C LEU A 221 38.84 -51.46 -28.11
N LEU A 222 38.73 -52.61 -27.43
CA LEU A 222 39.84 -53.54 -27.21
C LEU A 222 40.31 -54.15 -28.55
N LEU A 223 39.36 -54.51 -29.42
CA LEU A 223 39.65 -54.95 -30.79
C LEU A 223 40.29 -53.85 -31.64
N PHE A 224 39.80 -52.62 -31.54
CA PHE A 224 40.35 -51.47 -32.28
C PHE A 224 41.79 -51.15 -31.83
N LEU A 225 42.07 -51.25 -30.54
CA LEU A 225 43.40 -51.01 -29.98
C LEU A 225 44.38 -52.13 -30.36
N LEU A 226 43.92 -53.39 -30.38
CA LEU A 226 44.71 -54.53 -30.85
C LEU A 226 45.04 -54.39 -32.35
N LEU A 227 44.10 -53.91 -33.15
CA LEU A 227 44.29 -53.64 -34.58
C LEU A 227 45.32 -52.53 -34.81
N ILE A 228 45.37 -51.50 -33.96
CA ILE A 228 46.38 -50.43 -34.06
C ILE A 228 47.78 -50.92 -33.66
N ILE A 229 47.85 -51.86 -32.70
CA ILE A 229 49.13 -52.41 -32.21
C ILE A 229 49.72 -53.45 -33.17
N THR A 230 48.87 -54.19 -33.89
CA THR A 230 49.26 -55.24 -34.84
C THR A 230 49.56 -54.64 -36.20
#